data_AF-A0A3A1XVR7-F1
#
_entry.id   AF-A0A3A1XVR7-F1
#
_cell.length_a   1.000
_cell.length_b   1.000
_cell.length_c   1.000
_cell.angle_alpha   90.00
_cell.angle_beta   90.00
_cell.angle_gamma   90.00
#
_symmetry.space_group_name_H-M   'P 1'
#
loop_
_entity.id
_entity.type
_entity.pdbx_description
1 polymer ?
#
loop_
_entity_poly.entity_id
_entity_poly.type
_entity_poly.pdbx_seq_one_letter_code
_entity_poly.pdbx_strand_id
1 'polypeptide(L)'
;MNMTSYEEMFDEYVKSSAAYCASLFEATEYFFKANAALEATIVSTNTAKTSTIHSIQEYFETCKISLIKTIDLLRTFQEIHTTIPGEQVEVDFAQQYFYIKKTLSCVEQIIQLFSTVRDDKNLQQQIWDNDDFTTYFTTSADSISQAIIWQCNFAKRANLDESI
;
A
#
# COMPACT_ATOMS: atom_id res chain seq x y z
N MET A 1 -0.21 -33.65 22.60
CA MET A 1 -0.34 -32.32 21.98
C MET A 1 0.76 -31.47 22.59
N ASN A 2 1.77 -31.07 21.81
CA ASN A 2 2.71 -30.06 22.27
C ASN A 2 1.92 -28.75 22.37
N MET A 3 1.81 -28.19 23.57
CA MET A 3 1.37 -26.82 23.72
C MET A 3 2.48 -25.93 23.16
N THR A 4 2.19 -25.16 22.11
CA THR A 4 3.07 -24.09 21.65
C THR A 4 3.35 -23.17 22.82
N SER A 5 4.63 -22.90 23.09
CA SER A 5 5.03 -22.06 24.21
C SER A 5 4.61 -20.60 23.97
N TYR A 6 4.47 -19.81 25.04
CA TYR A 6 4.18 -18.38 24.91
C TYR A 6 5.26 -17.65 24.09
N GLU A 7 6.52 -18.01 24.27
CA GLU A 7 7.65 -17.44 23.52
C GLU A 7 7.51 -17.69 22.01
N GLU A 8 7.15 -18.92 21.61
CA GLU A 8 6.91 -19.26 20.21
C GLU A 8 5.73 -18.48 19.61
N MET A 9 4.63 -18.32 20.37
CA MET A 9 3.48 -17.52 19.93
C MET A 9 3.83 -16.03 19.80
N PHE A 10 4.62 -15.49 20.73
CA PHE A 10 5.06 -14.10 20.69
C PHE A 10 6.03 -13.84 19.52
N ASP A 11 6.94 -14.77 19.24
CA ASP A 11 7.80 -14.70 18.06
C ASP A 11 6.98 -14.68 16.76
N GLU A 12 5.92 -15.49 16.67
CA GLU A 12 5.01 -15.50 15.53
C GLU A 12 4.22 -14.18 15.40
N TYR A 13 3.78 -13.62 16.53
CA TYR A 13 3.14 -12.31 16.58
C TYR A 13 4.05 -11.20 16.06
N VAL A 14 5.30 -11.13 16.52
CA VAL A 14 6.28 -10.14 16.06
C VAL A 14 6.56 -10.31 14.56
N LYS A 15 6.77 -11.55 14.10
CA LYS A 15 7.04 -11.84 12.68
C LYS A 15 5.86 -11.49 11.79
N SER A 16 4.64 -11.82 12.17
CA SER A 16 3.44 -11.52 11.38
C SER A 16 3.18 -10.02 11.30
N SER A 17 3.34 -9.28 12.40
CA SER A 17 3.28 -7.82 12.42
C SER A 17 4.31 -7.20 11.47
N ALA A 18 5.58 -7.62 11.59
CA ALA A 18 6.67 -7.11 10.75
C ALA A 18 6.46 -7.45 9.27
N ALA A 19 5.99 -8.65 8.94
CA ALA A 19 5.74 -9.08 7.57
C ALA A 19 4.63 -8.25 6.92
N TYR A 20 3.52 -8.04 7.63
CA TYR A 20 2.45 -7.15 7.20
C TYR A 20 2.98 -5.72 6.97
N CYS A 21 3.74 -5.18 7.92
CA CYS A 21 4.28 -3.83 7.80
C CYS A 21 5.22 -3.65 6.62
N ALA A 22 6.16 -4.58 6.44
CA ALA A 22 7.07 -4.59 5.30
C ALA A 22 6.31 -4.63 3.97
N SER A 23 5.27 -5.45 3.87
CA SER A 23 4.44 -5.58 2.66
C SER A 23 3.68 -4.28 2.33
N LEU A 24 3.14 -3.58 3.34
CA LEU A 24 2.47 -2.30 3.12
C LEU A 24 3.46 -1.21 2.65
N PHE A 25 4.66 -1.15 3.24
CA PHE A 25 5.69 -0.23 2.77
C PHE A 25 6.17 -0.55 1.36
N GLU A 26 6.34 -1.82 1.01
CA GLU A 26 6.68 -2.26 -0.34
C GLU A 26 5.61 -1.82 -1.36
N ALA A 27 4.33 -2.06 -1.07
CA ALA A 27 3.23 -1.58 -1.91
C ALA A 27 3.26 -0.05 -2.09
N THR A 28 3.47 0.68 -1.00
CA THR A 28 3.57 2.14 -0.98
C THR A 28 4.74 2.65 -1.81
N GLU A 29 5.89 2.01 -1.69
CA GLU A 29 7.10 2.33 -2.47
C GLU A 29 6.82 2.18 -3.97
N TYR A 30 6.19 1.09 -4.40
CA TYR A 30 5.87 0.88 -5.81
C TYR A 30 4.84 1.89 -6.34
N PHE A 31 3.84 2.25 -5.54
CA PHE A 31 2.91 3.31 -5.91
C PHE A 31 3.65 4.63 -6.17
N PHE A 32 4.52 5.06 -5.25
CA PHE A 32 5.25 6.32 -5.43
C PHE A 32 6.36 6.24 -6.50
N LYS A 33 6.98 5.09 -6.72
CA LYS A 33 7.88 4.86 -7.86
C LYS A 33 7.16 5.06 -9.19
N ALA A 34 5.94 4.54 -9.32
CA ALA A 34 5.13 4.73 -10.52
C ALA A 34 4.82 6.23 -10.76
N ASN A 35 4.41 6.94 -9.71
CA ASN A 35 4.16 8.39 -9.78
C ASN A 35 5.45 9.17 -10.13
N ALA A 36 6.59 8.86 -9.50
CA ALA A 36 7.86 9.50 -9.81
C ALA A 36 8.32 9.23 -11.25
N ALA A 37 8.14 8.00 -11.75
CA ALA A 37 8.45 7.64 -13.14
C ALA A 37 7.55 8.37 -14.14
N LEU A 38 6.26 8.52 -13.81
CA LEU A 38 5.31 9.33 -14.58
C LEU A 38 5.80 10.78 -14.69
N GLU A 39 6.03 11.44 -13.56
CA GLU A 39 6.48 12.84 -13.54
C GLU A 39 7.83 13.02 -14.24
N ALA A 40 8.77 12.09 -14.04
CA ALA A 40 10.05 12.10 -14.74
C ALA A 40 9.88 11.98 -16.26
N THR A 41 8.91 11.20 -16.74
CA THR A 41 8.59 11.06 -18.17
C THR A 41 8.07 12.37 -18.75
N ILE A 42 7.23 13.09 -17.99
CA ILE A 42 6.67 14.39 -18.38
C ILE A 42 7.77 15.46 -18.42
N VAL A 43 8.60 15.55 -17.38
CA VAL A 43 9.69 16.54 -17.26
C VAL A 43 10.79 16.30 -18.30
N SER A 44 11.12 15.03 -18.59
CA SER A 44 12.22 14.67 -19.50
C SER A 44 11.87 14.75 -20.99
N THR A 45 10.71 15.28 -21.37
CA THR A 45 10.20 15.31 -22.76
C THR A 45 11.15 15.94 -23.82
N ASN A 46 12.22 16.64 -23.41
CA ASN A 46 13.25 17.21 -24.29
C ASN A 46 14.67 16.61 -24.11
N THR A 47 14.83 15.57 -23.30
CA THR A 47 16.07 14.82 -23.09
C THR A 47 15.79 13.31 -23.21
N ALA A 48 16.81 12.44 -23.25
CA ALA A 48 16.58 11.00 -23.33
C ALA A 48 15.57 10.55 -22.26
N LYS A 49 14.41 10.01 -22.70
CA LYS A 49 13.32 9.60 -21.81
C LYS A 49 13.85 8.67 -20.73
N THR A 50 13.58 9.01 -19.48
CA THR A 50 14.04 8.22 -18.31
C THR A 50 13.13 7.04 -18.02
N SER A 51 11.88 7.05 -18.49
CA SER A 51 10.89 5.99 -18.27
C SER A 51 9.90 5.94 -19.44
N THR A 52 9.18 4.83 -19.57
CA THR A 52 8.12 4.60 -20.57
C THR A 52 6.78 4.37 -19.87
N ILE A 53 5.65 4.59 -20.55
CA ILE A 53 4.31 4.18 -20.06
C ILE A 53 4.33 2.72 -19.58
N HIS A 54 5.01 1.83 -20.30
CA HIS A 54 5.13 0.43 -19.92
C HIS A 54 5.78 0.26 -18.54
N SER A 55 6.91 0.92 -18.28
CA SER A 55 7.58 0.85 -16.97
C SER A 55 6.73 1.44 -15.83
N ILE A 56 5.93 2.48 -16.12
CA ILE A 56 4.99 3.06 -15.14
C ILE A 56 3.90 2.04 -14.79
N GLN A 57 3.35 1.35 -15.80
CA GLN A 57 2.36 0.29 -15.60
C GLN A 57 2.94 -0.90 -14.82
N GLU A 58 4.18 -1.31 -15.10
CA GLU A 58 4.86 -2.38 -14.35
C GLU A 58 4.98 -2.05 -12.85
N TYR A 59 5.26 -0.79 -12.50
CA TYR A 59 5.25 -0.37 -11.09
C TYR A 59 3.86 -0.42 -10.46
N PHE A 60 2.80 0.01 -11.16
CA PHE A 60 1.43 -0.15 -10.64
C PHE A 60 1.01 -1.60 -10.51
N GLU A 61 1.39 -2.46 -11.45
CA GLU A 61 1.13 -3.90 -11.39
C GLU A 61 1.83 -4.55 -10.19
N THR A 62 3.08 -4.17 -9.95
CA THR A 62 3.83 -4.64 -8.77
C THR A 62 3.19 -4.13 -7.48
N CYS A 63 2.76 -2.86 -7.44
CA CYS A 63 1.99 -2.30 -6.33
C CYS A 63 0.71 -3.10 -6.06
N LYS A 64 -0.07 -3.43 -7.09
CA LYS A 64 -1.29 -4.25 -7.00
C LYS A 64 -1.01 -5.61 -6.35
N ILE A 65 0.03 -6.31 -6.83
CA ILE A 65 0.43 -7.61 -6.28
C ILE A 65 0.80 -7.49 -4.80
N SER A 66 1.59 -6.47 -4.43
CA SER A 66 1.98 -6.22 -3.05
C SER A 66 0.78 -5.85 -2.17
N LEU A 67 -0.23 -5.12 -2.67
CA LEU A 67 -1.46 -4.82 -1.93
C LEU A 67 -2.28 -6.08 -1.64
N ILE A 68 -2.41 -7.00 -2.60
CA ILE A 68 -3.08 -8.30 -2.40
C ILE A 68 -2.37 -9.10 -1.31
N LYS A 69 -1.04 -9.21 -1.39
CA LYS A 69 -0.21 -9.86 -0.35
C LYS A 69 -0.38 -9.18 1.01
N THR A 70 -0.44 -7.86 1.05
CA THR A 70 -0.62 -7.08 2.29
C THR A 70 -1.95 -7.40 2.96
N ILE A 71 -3.03 -7.59 2.19
CA ILE A 71 -4.35 -7.98 2.71
C ILE A 71 -4.28 -9.35 3.38
N ASP A 72 -3.63 -10.32 2.75
CA ASP A 72 -3.47 -11.66 3.33
C ASP A 72 -2.66 -11.61 4.62
N LEU A 73 -1.55 -10.87 4.64
CA LEU A 73 -0.69 -10.71 5.81
C LEU A 73 -1.38 -9.95 6.96
N LEU A 74 -2.21 -8.94 6.64
CA LEU A 74 -3.02 -8.25 7.65
C LEU A 74 -3.98 -9.22 8.35
N ARG A 75 -4.61 -10.13 7.58
CA ARG A 75 -5.52 -11.14 8.13
C ARG A 75 -4.78 -12.10 9.06
N THR A 76 -3.63 -12.60 8.63
CA THR A 76 -2.77 -13.46 9.47
C THR A 76 -2.36 -12.73 10.75
N PHE A 77 -1.93 -11.48 10.66
CA PHE A 77 -1.58 -10.68 11.83
C PHE A 77 -2.78 -10.47 12.76
N GLN A 78 -3.97 -10.19 12.22
CA GLN A 78 -5.21 -10.06 13.00
C GLN A 78 -5.56 -11.36 13.75
N GLU A 79 -5.46 -12.51 13.09
CA GLU A 79 -5.73 -13.82 13.70
C GLU A 79 -4.77 -14.10 14.86
N ILE A 80 -3.48 -13.82 14.70
CA ILE A 80 -2.49 -14.02 15.77
C ILE A 80 -2.68 -12.99 16.90
N HIS A 81 -2.94 -11.73 16.55
CA HIS A 81 -3.17 -10.66 17.54
C HIS A 81 -4.38 -10.92 18.44
N THR A 82 -5.44 -11.54 17.91
CA THR A 82 -6.64 -11.87 18.70
C THR A 82 -6.51 -13.15 19.52
N THR A 83 -5.50 -13.99 19.26
CA THR A 83 -5.31 -15.29 19.91
C THR A 83 -4.12 -15.33 20.86
N ILE A 84 -3.17 -14.39 20.75
CA ILE A 84 -2.02 -14.33 21.65
C ILE A 84 -2.46 -14.03 23.10
N PRO A 85 -1.95 -14.75 24.11
CA PRO A 85 -2.28 -14.48 25.51
C PRO A 85 -1.79 -13.11 25.99
N GLY A 86 -2.58 -12.44 26.83
CA GLY A 86 -2.23 -11.15 27.43
C GLY A 86 -3.13 -10.01 26.94
N GLU A 87 -3.11 -8.88 27.64
CA GLU A 87 -3.85 -7.69 27.22
C GLU A 87 -3.20 -7.10 25.96
N GLN A 88 -3.99 -6.97 24.91
CA GLN A 88 -3.55 -6.43 23.64
C GLN A 88 -4.14 -5.03 23.47
N VAL A 89 -3.39 -4.17 22.78
CA VAL A 89 -3.90 -2.87 22.35
C VAL A 89 -5.14 -3.08 21.50
N GLU A 90 -6.18 -2.30 21.74
CA GLU A 90 -7.35 -2.29 20.86
C GLU A 90 -7.02 -1.62 19.52
N VAL A 91 -7.24 -2.35 18.42
CA VAL A 91 -6.92 -1.91 17.07
C VAL A 91 -8.07 -2.18 16.11
N ASP A 92 -8.41 -1.19 15.29
CA ASP A 92 -9.43 -1.33 14.26
C ASP A 92 -8.84 -1.91 12.97
N PHE A 93 -8.77 -3.24 12.90
CA PHE A 93 -8.32 -3.97 11.70
C PHE A 93 -9.26 -3.78 10.50
N ALA A 94 -10.56 -3.52 10.74
CA ALA A 94 -11.52 -3.33 9.67
C ALA A 94 -11.27 -2.01 8.93
N GLN A 95 -10.96 -0.95 9.68
CA GLN A 95 -10.57 0.34 9.13
C GLN A 95 -9.27 0.23 8.32
N GLN A 96 -8.29 -0.54 8.81
CA GLN A 96 -7.05 -0.76 8.08
C GLN A 96 -7.25 -1.55 6.78
N TYR A 97 -8.02 -2.63 6.86
CA TYR A 97 -8.41 -3.41 5.69
C TYR A 97 -9.14 -2.55 4.65
N PHE A 98 -10.04 -1.67 5.09
CA PHE A 98 -10.74 -0.73 4.21
C PHE A 98 -9.78 0.15 3.43
N TYR A 99 -8.79 0.78 4.08
CA TYR A 99 -7.83 1.64 3.39
C TYR A 99 -7.00 0.87 2.35
N ILE A 100 -6.50 -0.31 2.70
CA ILE A 100 -5.70 -1.14 1.78
C ILE A 100 -6.54 -1.61 0.59
N LYS A 101 -7.79 -2.05 0.83
CA LYS A 101 -8.72 -2.43 -0.26
C LYS A 101 -9.10 -1.26 -1.15
N LYS A 102 -9.29 -0.08 -0.58
CA LYS A 102 -9.59 1.14 -1.33
C LYS A 102 -8.42 1.52 -2.23
N THR A 103 -7.18 1.46 -1.73
CA THR A 103 -5.97 1.64 -2.54
C THR A 103 -5.90 0.60 -3.66
N LEU A 104 -6.11 -0.69 -3.35
CA LEU A 104 -6.09 -1.76 -4.36
C LEU A 104 -7.08 -1.50 -5.50
N SER A 105 -8.32 -1.18 -5.16
CA SER A 105 -9.35 -0.89 -6.15
C SER A 105 -8.98 0.31 -7.03
N CYS A 106 -8.45 1.39 -6.43
CA CYS A 106 -8.03 2.56 -7.20
C CYS A 106 -6.81 2.28 -8.09
N VAL A 107 -5.83 1.50 -7.62
CA VAL A 107 -4.67 1.10 -8.42
C VAL A 107 -5.09 0.23 -9.61
N GLU A 108 -6.05 -0.67 -9.43
CA GLU A 108 -6.63 -1.44 -10.54
C GLU A 108 -7.27 -0.54 -11.59
N GLN A 109 -7.98 0.53 -11.17
CA GLN A 109 -8.53 1.52 -12.09
C GLN A 109 -7.43 2.33 -12.79
N ILE A 110 -6.39 2.74 -12.08
CA ILE A 110 -5.23 3.44 -12.68
C ILE A 110 -4.60 2.59 -13.78
N ILE A 111 -4.35 1.30 -13.53
CA ILE A 111 -3.80 0.36 -14.52
C ILE A 111 -4.69 0.31 -15.77
N GLN A 112 -6.01 0.21 -15.59
CA GLN A 112 -6.98 0.20 -16.69
C GLN A 112 -6.95 1.51 -17.47
N LEU A 113 -6.89 2.66 -16.79
CA LEU A 113 -6.79 3.97 -17.45
C LEU A 113 -5.52 4.10 -18.27
N PHE A 114 -4.38 3.59 -17.80
CA PHE A 114 -3.14 3.60 -18.58
C PHE A 114 -3.21 2.81 -19.88
N SER A 115 -4.13 1.86 -20.03
CA SER A 115 -4.38 1.19 -21.32
C SER A 115 -4.98 2.12 -22.39
N THR A 116 -5.54 3.26 -21.98
CA THR A 116 -6.12 4.27 -22.88
C THR A 116 -5.13 5.34 -23.33
N VAL A 117 -3.95 5.39 -22.70
CA VAL A 117 -2.87 6.34 -23.03
C VAL A 117 -2.18 5.90 -24.31
N ARG A 118 -2.12 6.80 -25.30
CA ARG A 118 -1.70 6.47 -26.67
C ARG A 118 -0.21 6.63 -26.91
N ASP A 119 0.38 7.67 -26.32
CA ASP A 119 1.81 7.97 -26.44
C ASP A 119 2.30 8.88 -25.31
N ASP A 120 3.63 8.95 -25.16
CA ASP A 120 4.27 9.78 -24.14
C ASP A 120 4.31 11.29 -24.50
N LYS A 121 4.02 11.70 -25.75
CA LYS A 121 4.26 13.07 -26.21
C LYS A 121 3.31 14.08 -25.60
N ASN A 122 2.09 13.66 -25.26
CA ASN A 122 1.08 14.49 -24.59
C ASN A 122 0.59 13.81 -23.30
N LEU A 123 1.47 13.11 -22.59
CA LEU A 123 1.09 12.31 -21.42
C LEU A 123 0.35 13.13 -20.35
N GLN A 124 0.85 14.33 -20.04
CA GLN A 124 0.21 15.22 -19.06
C GLN A 124 -1.21 15.61 -19.47
N GLN A 125 -1.42 15.98 -20.74
CA GLN A 125 -2.72 16.38 -21.23
C GLN A 125 -3.71 15.20 -21.23
N GLN A 126 -3.27 14.01 -21.64
CA GLN A 126 -4.09 12.80 -21.59
C GLN A 126 -4.54 12.45 -20.17
N ILE A 127 -3.69 12.71 -19.17
CA ILE A 127 -4.03 12.51 -17.76
C ILE A 127 -4.99 13.59 -17.26
N TRP A 128 -4.76 14.87 -17.61
CA TRP A 128 -5.63 15.97 -17.22
C TRP A 128 -7.00 15.97 -17.88
N ASP A 129 -7.11 15.46 -19.10
CA ASP A 129 -8.38 15.37 -19.83
C ASP A 129 -9.32 14.29 -19.27
N ASN A 130 -8.84 13.47 -18.34
CA ASN A 130 -9.65 12.42 -17.70
C ASN A 130 -9.60 12.54 -16.17
N ASP A 131 -10.67 13.10 -15.61
CA ASP A 131 -10.87 13.31 -14.16
C ASP A 131 -10.74 12.03 -13.32
N ASP A 132 -10.93 10.85 -13.92
CA ASP A 132 -10.77 9.57 -13.24
C ASP A 132 -9.31 9.35 -12.81
N PHE A 133 -8.32 9.80 -13.59
CA PHE A 133 -6.91 9.74 -13.17
C PHE A 133 -6.74 10.50 -11.86
N THR A 134 -7.15 11.77 -11.83
CA THR A 134 -7.05 12.62 -10.64
C THR A 134 -7.74 11.97 -9.44
N THR A 135 -8.95 11.45 -9.65
CA THR A 135 -9.74 10.80 -8.61
C THR A 135 -9.02 9.59 -8.02
N TYR A 136 -8.56 8.67 -8.86
CA TYR A 136 -7.93 7.44 -8.38
C TYR A 136 -6.52 7.66 -7.83
N PHE A 137 -5.74 8.57 -8.40
CA PHE A 137 -4.42 8.93 -7.89
C PHE A 137 -4.50 9.53 -6.49
N THR A 138 -5.32 10.57 -6.32
CA THR A 138 -5.47 11.27 -5.04
C THR A 138 -6.10 10.36 -3.98
N THR A 139 -7.11 9.57 -4.36
CA THR A 139 -7.74 8.60 -3.45
C THR A 139 -6.77 7.50 -3.00
N SER A 140 -5.92 7.01 -3.90
CA SER A 140 -4.89 6.02 -3.56
C SER A 140 -3.87 6.61 -2.58
N ALA A 141 -3.37 7.82 -2.85
CA ALA A 141 -2.39 8.49 -2.01
C ALA A 141 -2.94 8.81 -0.61
N ASP A 142 -4.18 9.29 -0.52
CA ASP A 142 -4.86 9.51 0.77
C ASP A 142 -5.04 8.19 1.53
N SER A 143 -5.57 7.15 0.88
CA SER A 143 -5.81 5.85 1.51
C SER A 143 -4.51 5.18 2.00
N ILE A 144 -3.41 5.28 1.22
CA ILE A 144 -2.07 4.86 1.66
C ILE A 144 -1.65 5.64 2.91
N SER A 145 -1.82 6.96 2.91
CA SER A 145 -1.44 7.81 4.04
C SER A 145 -2.19 7.43 5.31
N GLN A 146 -3.50 7.19 5.20
CA GLN A 146 -4.31 6.70 6.32
C GLN A 146 -3.85 5.32 6.82
N ALA A 147 -3.49 4.42 5.89
CA ALA A 147 -2.98 3.10 6.25
C ALA A 147 -1.63 3.17 7.00
N ILE A 148 -0.75 4.10 6.63
CA ILE A 148 0.51 4.35 7.35
C ILE A 148 0.25 5.00 8.72
N ILE A 149 -0.66 5.98 8.79
CA ILE A 149 -1.04 6.62 10.06
C ILE A 149 -1.56 5.57 11.05
N TRP A 150 -2.38 4.64 10.60
CA TRP A 150 -2.84 3.53 11.41
C TRP A 150 -1.68 2.70 11.97
N GLN A 151 -0.66 2.37 11.16
CA GLN A 151 0.52 1.63 11.64
C GLN A 151 1.30 2.42 12.69
N CYS A 152 1.47 3.73 12.48
CA CYS A 152 2.11 4.59 13.46
C CYS A 152 1.33 4.62 14.77
N ASN A 153 0.00 4.75 14.72
CA ASN A 153 -0.85 4.77 15.92
C ASN A 153 -0.82 3.42 16.65
N PHE A 154 -0.86 2.31 15.91
CA PHE A 154 -0.68 0.97 16.48
C PHE A 154 0.67 0.86 17.21
N ALA A 155 1.77 1.27 16.57
CA ALA A 155 3.10 1.21 17.16
C ALA A 155 3.23 2.09 18.41
N LYS A 156 2.63 3.29 18.41
CA LYS A 156 2.62 4.18 19.58
C LYS A 156 1.87 3.57 20.76
N ARG A 157 0.66 3.07 20.52
CA ARG A 157 -0.14 2.42 21.58
C ARG A 157 0.53 1.15 22.10
N ALA A 158 1.16 0.37 21.23
CA ALA A 158 1.82 -0.88 21.62
C ALA A 158 3.14 -0.69 22.38
N ASN A 159 3.88 0.40 22.14
CA ASN A 159 5.25 0.55 22.66
C ASN A 159 5.47 1.77 23.56
N LEU A 160 4.62 2.79 23.49
CA LEU A 160 4.83 4.07 24.17
C LEU A 160 3.79 4.37 25.25
N ASP A 161 2.79 3.49 25.45
CA ASP A 161 1.70 3.66 26.41
C ASP A 161 0.95 5.00 26.25
N GLU A 162 1.00 5.59 25.05
CA GLU A 162 0.29 6.81 24.70
C GLU A 162 -1.18 6.46 24.42
N SER A 163 -2.07 6.89 25.33
CA SER A 163 -3.51 6.96 25.05
C SER A 163 -3.76 8.09 24.05
N ILE A 164 -3.74 7.74 22.75
CA ILE A 164 -4.14 8.63 21.65
C ILE A 164 -5.64 8.51 21.40
#